data_AF-A0A4R6YUX3-F1
#
_entry.id   AF-A0A4R6YUX3-F1
#
_cell.length_a   1.000
_cell.length_b   1.000
_cell.length_c   1.000
_cell.angle_alpha   90.00
_cell.angle_beta   90.00
_cell.angle_gamma   90.00
#
_symmetry.space_group_name_H-M   'P 1'
#
loop_
_entity.id
_entity.type
_entity.pdbx_description
1 polymer ?
#
loop_
_entity_poly.entity_id
_entity_poly.type
_entity_poly.pdbx_seq_one_letter_code
_entity_poly.pdbx_strand_id
1 'polypeptide(L)'
;MNRKISIALHVSAVFLLGISSGAAFAEPCHAERLAMEGADLNATAICSGPPTEEQLRACYYAYGVYSVMANQYQQCMAYEHQGPL
;
A
#
# COMPACT_ATOMS: atom_id res chain seq x y z
N MET A 1 -18.04 -38.38 18.83
CA MET A 1 -17.54 -36.99 18.85
C MET A 1 -16.03 -36.99 18.62
N ASN A 2 -15.60 -36.40 17.50
CA ASN A 2 -14.26 -36.53 16.91
C ASN A 2 -13.16 -35.81 17.71
N ARG A 3 -12.28 -36.58 18.37
CA ARG A 3 -11.12 -36.09 19.14
C ARG A 3 -10.04 -35.37 18.31
N LYS A 4 -10.16 -35.33 16.97
CA LYS A 4 -9.16 -34.74 16.07
C LYS A 4 -9.25 -33.21 15.91
N ILE A 5 -10.35 -32.58 16.34
CA ILE A 5 -10.58 -31.14 16.14
C ILE A 5 -9.84 -30.28 17.17
N SER A 6 -9.56 -30.83 18.36
CA SER A 6 -8.99 -30.06 19.48
C SER A 6 -7.51 -29.68 19.29
N ILE A 7 -6.75 -30.48 18.54
CA ILE A 7 -5.31 -30.23 18.29
C ILE A 7 -5.13 -29.14 17.22
N ALA A 8 -6.04 -29.07 16.23
CA ALA A 8 -5.98 -28.06 15.18
C ALA A 8 -6.16 -26.62 15.71
N LEU A 9 -6.94 -26.44 16.78
CA LEU A 9 -7.14 -25.10 17.37
C LEU A 9 -5.87 -24.54 18.05
N HIS A 10 -5.01 -25.40 18.58
CA HIS A 10 -3.83 -24.95 19.33
C HIS A 10 -2.65 -24.59 18.40
N VAL A 11 -2.54 -25.24 17.23
CA VAL A 11 -1.46 -24.98 16.27
C VAL A 11 -1.65 -23.62 15.57
N SER A 12 -2.90 -23.22 15.32
CA SER A 12 -3.21 -21.92 14.69
C SER A 12 -2.92 -20.71 15.59
N ALA A 13 -2.95 -20.87 16.91
CA ALA A 13 -2.71 -19.77 17.86
C ALA A 13 -1.23 -19.39 17.97
N VAL A 14 -0.31 -20.34 17.79
CA VAL A 14 1.14 -20.08 17.85
C VAL A 14 1.65 -19.41 16.57
N PHE A 15 1.02 -19.69 15.42
CA PHE A 15 1.38 -19.03 14.16
C PHE A 15 0.98 -17.53 14.13
N LEU A 16 -0.02 -17.13 14.93
CA LEU A 16 -0.43 -15.72 15.06
C LEU A 16 0.43 -14.90 16.02
N LEU A 17 1.21 -15.55 16.90
CA LEU A 17 2.08 -14.86 17.86
C LEU A 17 3.54 -14.67 17.36
N GLY A 18 3.88 -15.26 16.20
CA GLY A 18 5.23 -15.21 15.62
C GLY A 18 5.49 -14.08 14.61
N ILE A 19 4.49 -13.25 14.29
CA ILE A 19 4.62 -12.12 13.33
C ILE A 19 4.80 -10.78 14.06
N SER A 20 5.32 -10.78 15.29
CA SER A 20 5.60 -9.56 16.05
C SER A 20 7.07 -9.14 16.05
N SER A 21 7.98 -9.94 15.47
CA SER A 21 9.43 -9.69 15.53
C SER A 21 10.08 -9.25 14.21
N GLY A 22 9.29 -9.05 13.14
CA GLY A 22 9.78 -8.62 11.82
C GLY A 22 9.42 -7.18 11.42
N ALA A 23 8.63 -6.45 12.21
CA ALA A 23 8.21 -5.10 11.89
C ALA A 23 9.18 -4.00 12.38
N ALA A 24 10.41 -4.37 12.75
CA ALA A 24 11.39 -3.42 13.28
C ALA A 24 12.00 -2.48 12.20
N PHE A 25 11.73 -2.73 10.91
CA PHE A 25 12.26 -1.92 9.79
C PHE A 25 11.29 -1.76 8.62
N ALA A 26 9.97 -1.80 8.85
CA ALA A 26 9.05 -1.26 7.86
C ALA A 26 9.10 0.27 8.01
N GLU A 27 9.68 0.94 7.02
CA GLU A 27 9.65 2.41 6.90
C GLU A 27 8.20 2.88 7.18
N PRO A 28 7.96 3.82 8.12
CA PRO A 28 6.61 4.04 8.64
C PRO A 28 5.59 4.51 7.59
N CYS A 29 6.05 5.03 6.43
CA CYS A 29 5.26 5.40 5.26
C CYS A 29 5.46 4.45 4.06
N HIS A 30 5.93 3.22 4.28
CA HIS A 30 6.23 2.27 3.22
C HIS A 30 5.01 1.94 2.36
N ALA A 31 3.84 1.77 2.98
CA ALA A 31 2.61 1.43 2.27
C ALA A 31 2.15 2.58 1.36
N GLU A 32 2.21 3.81 1.87
CA GLU A 32 1.88 5.04 1.16
C GLU A 32 2.85 5.27 -0.01
N ARG A 33 4.14 4.96 0.20
CA ARG A 33 5.15 4.99 -0.88
C ARG A 33 4.80 4.01 -1.99
N LEU A 34 4.52 2.75 -1.66
CA LEU A 34 4.16 1.74 -2.65
C LEU A 34 2.87 2.09 -3.40
N ALA A 35 1.88 2.68 -2.72
CA ALA A 35 0.66 3.15 -3.34
C ALA A 35 0.92 4.29 -4.34
N MET A 36 1.76 5.26 -3.97
CA MET A 36 2.20 6.34 -4.85
C MET A 36 2.97 5.82 -6.06
N GLU A 37 3.99 4.97 -5.85
CA GLU A 37 4.80 4.37 -6.91
C GLU A 37 3.93 3.51 -7.86
N GLY A 38 2.99 2.74 -7.33
CA GLY A 38 2.04 1.97 -8.13
C GLY A 38 1.13 2.87 -8.97
N ALA A 39 0.66 3.99 -8.40
CA ALA A 39 -0.13 4.97 -9.14
C ALA A 39 0.68 5.67 -10.24
N ASP A 40 1.96 5.96 -10.00
CA ASP A 40 2.88 6.54 -10.99
C ASP A 40 3.13 5.60 -12.17
N LEU A 41 3.41 4.32 -11.87
CA LEU A 41 3.57 3.29 -12.90
C LEU A 41 2.31 3.12 -13.74
N ASN A 42 1.13 3.11 -13.10
CA ASN A 42 -0.15 3.04 -13.79
C ASN A 42 -0.41 4.28 -14.66
N ALA A 43 -0.14 5.48 -14.14
CA ALA A 43 -0.26 6.73 -14.89
C ALA A 43 0.66 6.72 -16.11
N THR A 44 1.91 6.30 -15.95
CA THR A 44 2.87 6.18 -17.05
C THR A 44 2.39 5.17 -18.10
N ALA A 45 1.92 4.00 -17.69
CA ALA A 45 1.41 2.98 -18.59
C ALA A 45 0.21 3.49 -19.40
N ILE A 46 -0.76 4.14 -18.74
CA ILE A 46 -1.91 4.75 -19.39
C ILE A 46 -1.46 5.89 -20.31
N CYS A 47 -0.60 6.79 -19.87
CA CYS A 47 -0.24 7.98 -20.65
C CYS A 47 0.74 7.72 -21.81
N SER A 48 1.28 6.50 -21.94
CA SER A 48 2.17 6.09 -23.04
C SER A 48 1.47 5.79 -24.37
N GLY A 49 0.13 5.73 -24.38
CA GLY A 49 -0.67 5.47 -25.58
C GLY A 49 -0.72 6.64 -26.58
N PRO A 50 -1.25 6.40 -27.80
CA PRO A 50 -1.48 7.47 -28.77
C PRO A 50 -2.47 8.52 -28.22
N PRO A 51 -2.31 9.82 -28.53
CA PRO A 51 -3.09 10.90 -27.92
C PRO A 51 -4.49 11.01 -28.53
N THR A 52 -5.33 10.00 -28.33
CA THR A 52 -6.76 10.07 -28.62
C THR A 52 -7.49 10.81 -27.49
N GLU A 53 -8.68 11.34 -27.74
CA GLU A 53 -9.46 12.04 -26.70
C GLU A 53 -9.74 11.13 -25.49
N GLU A 54 -10.04 9.86 -25.73
CA GLU A 54 -10.23 8.84 -24.70
C GLU A 54 -8.95 8.60 -23.90
N GLN A 55 -7.81 8.47 -24.58
CA GLN A 55 -6.52 8.26 -23.92
C GLN A 55 -6.12 9.45 -23.06
N LEU A 56 -6.32 10.67 -23.56
CA LEU A 56 -6.05 11.90 -22.82
C LEU A 56 -6.92 11.97 -21.56
N ARG A 57 -8.22 11.65 -21.66
CA ARG A 57 -9.13 11.64 -20.51
C ARG A 57 -8.72 10.59 -19.47
N ALA A 58 -8.36 9.39 -19.89
CA ALA A 58 -7.86 8.33 -19.01
C ALA A 58 -6.53 8.74 -18.34
N CYS A 59 -5.63 9.36 -19.09
CA CYS A 59 -4.36 9.88 -18.59
C CYS A 59 -4.57 10.98 -17.54
N TYR A 60 -5.48 11.94 -17.78
CA TYR A 60 -5.83 12.96 -16.78
C TYR A 60 -6.38 12.35 -15.48
N TYR A 61 -7.23 11.33 -15.59
CA TYR A 61 -7.74 10.62 -14.42
C TYR A 61 -6.61 9.92 -13.65
N ALA A 62 -5.73 9.20 -14.35
CA ALA A 62 -4.61 8.48 -13.72
C ALA A 62 -3.64 9.42 -12.99
N TYR A 63 -3.30 10.57 -13.58
CA TYR A 63 -2.51 11.61 -12.92
C TYR A 63 -3.22 12.21 -11.69
N GLY A 64 -4.54 12.34 -11.74
CA GLY A 64 -5.34 12.75 -10.57
C GLY A 64 -5.20 11.77 -9.41
N VAL A 65 -5.28 10.46 -9.68
CA VAL A 65 -5.06 9.42 -8.67
C VAL A 65 -3.63 9.47 -8.12
N TYR A 66 -2.62 9.57 -8.98
CA TYR A 66 -1.22 9.72 -8.55
C TYR A 66 -1.04 10.92 -7.62
N SER A 67 -1.63 12.08 -7.95
CA SER A 67 -1.52 13.30 -7.14
C SER A 67 -2.10 13.12 -5.73
N VAL A 68 -3.22 12.38 -5.60
CA VAL A 68 -3.81 12.06 -4.30
C VAL A 68 -2.88 11.17 -3.49
N MET A 69 -2.31 10.11 -4.09
CA MET A 69 -1.40 9.18 -3.41
C MET A 69 -0.09 9.86 -3.02
N ALA A 70 0.46 10.72 -3.89
CA ALA A 70 1.66 11.50 -3.60
C ALA A 70 1.45 12.44 -2.40
N ASN A 71 0.28 13.09 -2.33
CA ASN A 71 -0.07 13.93 -1.18
C ASN A 71 -0.21 13.10 0.11
N GLN A 72 -0.82 11.91 0.06
CA GLN A 72 -0.91 11.02 1.23
C GLN A 72 0.48 10.60 1.73
N TYR A 73 1.37 10.24 0.81
CA TYR A 73 2.76 9.92 1.16
C TYR A 73 3.48 11.12 1.79
N GLN A 74 3.35 12.32 1.21
CA GLN A 74 3.94 13.53 1.79
C GLN A 74 3.40 13.85 3.19
N GLN A 75 2.10 13.68 3.41
CA GLN A 75 1.50 13.85 4.73
C GLN A 75 2.07 12.84 5.73
N CYS A 76 2.17 11.58 5.34
CA CYS A 76 2.78 10.54 6.18
C CYS A 76 4.23 10.90 6.56
N MET A 77 5.06 11.27 5.58
CA MET A 77 6.45 11.68 5.82
C MET A 77 6.55 12.89 6.75
N ALA A 78 5.61 13.84 6.64
CA ALA A 78 5.54 15.00 7.53
C ALA A 78 5.22 14.58 8.98
N TYR A 79 4.31 13.63 9.19
CA TYR A 79 4.00 13.08 10.52
C TYR A 79 5.19 12.31 11.11
N GLU A 80 5.93 11.54 10.30
CA GLU A 80 7.15 10.86 10.75
C GLU A 80 8.22 11.84 11.23
N HIS A 81 8.50 12.89 10.45
CA HIS A 81 9.57 13.83 10.74
C HIS A 81 9.27 14.79 11.90
N GLN A 82 7.99 15.05 12.18
CA GLN A 82 7.59 15.96 13.27
C GLN A 82 7.34 15.23 14.60
N GLY A 83 7.18 13.90 14.59
CA GLY A 83 6.79 13.11 15.76
C GLY A 83 5.33 13.37 16.19
N PRO A 84 4.68 12.44 16.93
CA PRO A 84 3.37 12.74 17.52
C PRO A 84 3.53 13.85 18.57
N LEU A 85 2.68 14.88 18.47
CA LEU A 85 2.58 15.98 19.45
C LEU A 85 2.39 15.46 20.89
#